data_AF-A0A016S1N1-F1
#
_entry.id   AF-A0A016S1N1-F1
#
_cell.length_a   1.000
_cell.length_b   1.000
_cell.length_c   1.000
_cell.angle_alpha   90.00
_cell.angle_beta   90.00
_cell.angle_gamma   90.00
#
_symmetry.space_group_name_H-M   'P 1'
#
loop_
_entity.id
_entity.type
_entity.pdbx_description
1 polymer ?
#
loop_
_entity_poly.entity_id
_entity_poly.type
_entity_poly.pdbx_seq_one_letter_code
_entity_poly.pdbx_strand_id
1 'polypeptide(L)'
;MRLLLILVLLLGCVYVSALDLRKIKDFKKFVAEKIKHVATKTKEKLKSIKDSFMATIKTKLTSLKSKIMKKLRLTKKQQEDLDKRMENVTEIKHDHRNPMGDSIFDVNAKSDVAGTLYQSDIMLSRQQAMEIFDEPGRDKRQAFKDHNYPLTIWQDGVYFHFHETAGN
;
A
#
# COMPACT_ATOMS: atom_id res chain seq x y z
N MET A 1 -64.06 -9.16 16.74
CA MET A 1 -62.58 -9.17 16.82
C MET A 1 -61.94 -10.31 16.03
N ARG A 2 -62.33 -11.58 16.21
CA ARG A 2 -61.74 -12.72 15.45
C ARG A 2 -62.00 -12.69 13.93
N LEU A 3 -63.19 -12.31 13.49
CA LEU A 3 -63.54 -12.25 12.05
C LEU A 3 -62.83 -11.12 11.29
N LEU A 4 -62.59 -9.98 11.95
CA LEU A 4 -61.87 -8.84 11.37
C LEU A 4 -60.38 -9.14 11.17
N LEU A 5 -59.76 -9.86 12.11
CA LEU A 5 -58.36 -10.30 11.97
C LEU A 5 -58.19 -11.27 10.80
N ILE A 6 -59.13 -12.20 10.61
CA ILE A 6 -59.11 -13.14 9.48
C ILE A 6 -59.30 -12.39 8.15
N LEU A 7 -60.15 -11.36 8.11
CA LEU A 7 -60.35 -10.53 6.92
C LEU A 7 -59.09 -9.75 6.54
N VAL A 8 -58.38 -9.19 7.52
CA VAL A 8 -57.09 -8.48 7.29
C VAL A 8 -56.00 -9.46 6.86
N LEU A 9 -55.96 -10.67 7.42
CA LEU A 9 -55.02 -11.72 7.01
C LEU A 9 -55.31 -12.22 5.59
N LEU A 10 -56.58 -12.40 5.21
CA LEU A 10 -56.97 -12.77 3.85
C LEU A 10 -56.68 -11.65 2.84
N LEU A 11 -56.97 -10.38 3.19
CA LEU A 11 -56.60 -9.22 2.37
C LEU A 11 -55.08 -9.10 2.20
N GLY A 12 -54.30 -9.39 3.26
CA GLY A 12 -52.85 -9.48 3.21
C GLY A 12 -52.34 -10.63 2.35
N CYS A 13 -52.94 -11.82 2.46
CA CYS A 13 -52.59 -12.99 1.64
C CYS A 13 -52.91 -12.79 0.15
N VAL A 14 -53.98 -12.05 -0.18
CA VAL A 14 -54.31 -11.67 -1.57
C VAL A 14 -53.36 -10.59 -2.11
N TYR A 15 -52.89 -9.69 -1.26
CA TYR A 15 -51.87 -8.71 -1.66
C TYR A 15 -50.50 -9.35 -1.90
N VAL A 16 -50.15 -10.39 -1.13
CA VAL A 16 -48.90 -11.15 -1.33
C VAL A 16 -48.94 -12.00 -2.60
N SER A 17 -50.11 -12.52 -3.00
CA SER A 17 -50.24 -13.23 -4.28
C SER A 17 -50.28 -12.31 -5.52
N ALA A 18 -50.45 -11.00 -5.33
CA ALA A 18 -50.31 -9.98 -6.38
C ALA A 18 -48.93 -9.28 -6.40
N LEU A 19 -48.07 -9.54 -5.41
CA LEU A 19 -46.65 -9.17 -5.50
C LEU A 19 -45.95 -10.16 -6.43
N ASP A 20 -45.95 -9.81 -7.72
CA ASP A 20 -45.23 -10.53 -8.77
C ASP A 20 -43.77 -10.74 -8.33
N LEU A 21 -43.43 -11.97 -7.96
CA LEU A 21 -42.10 -12.39 -7.51
C LEU A 21 -41.01 -11.98 -8.52
N ARG A 22 -41.38 -11.83 -9.80
CA ARG A 22 -40.52 -11.29 -10.86
C ARG A 22 -40.08 -9.86 -10.58
N LYS A 23 -41.00 -8.97 -10.17
CA LYS A 23 -40.67 -7.58 -9.80
C LYS A 23 -39.71 -7.48 -8.63
N ILE A 24 -39.82 -8.37 -7.64
CA ILE A 24 -38.87 -8.43 -6.50
C ILE A 24 -37.49 -8.90 -6.97
N LYS A 25 -37.44 -9.92 -7.85
CA LYS A 25 -36.18 -10.42 -8.43
C LYS A 25 -35.51 -9.38 -9.32
N ASP A 26 -36.27 -8.67 -10.13
CA ASP A 26 -35.79 -7.59 -11.00
C ASP A 26 -35.30 -6.39 -10.19
N PHE A 27 -36.02 -6.03 -9.12
CA PHE A 27 -35.57 -5.00 -8.18
C PHE A 27 -34.27 -5.37 -7.46
N LYS A 28 -34.14 -6.62 -6.98
CA LYS A 28 -32.88 -7.11 -6.38
C LYS A 28 -31.73 -7.09 -7.38
N LYS A 29 -31.96 -7.47 -8.64
CA LYS A 29 -30.96 -7.43 -9.71
C LYS A 29 -30.52 -5.99 -10.00
N PHE A 30 -31.46 -5.05 -10.10
CA PHE A 30 -31.19 -3.63 -10.29
C PHE A 30 -30.38 -3.02 -9.14
N VAL A 31 -30.74 -3.33 -7.90
CA VAL A 31 -29.98 -2.88 -6.72
C VAL A 31 -28.57 -3.48 -6.71
N ALA A 32 -28.42 -4.79 -7.01
CA ALA A 32 -27.12 -5.44 -7.09
C ALA A 32 -26.22 -4.84 -8.18
N GLU A 33 -26.77 -4.52 -9.35
CA GLU A 33 -26.04 -3.85 -10.43
C GLU A 33 -25.60 -2.44 -10.05
N LYS A 34 -26.47 -1.67 -9.38
CA LYS A 34 -26.10 -0.33 -8.86
C LYS A 34 -25.01 -0.41 -7.79
N ILE A 35 -25.11 -1.36 -6.85
CA ILE A 35 -24.08 -1.56 -5.83
C ILE A 35 -22.74 -1.94 -6.48
N LYS A 36 -22.76 -2.85 -7.47
CA LYS A 36 -21.55 -3.21 -8.23
C LYS A 36 -20.95 -2.01 -8.94
N HIS A 37 -21.76 -1.21 -9.62
CA HIS A 37 -21.29 -0.01 -10.33
C HIS A 37 -20.70 1.05 -9.39
N VAL A 38 -21.33 1.26 -8.24
CA VAL A 38 -20.79 2.16 -7.21
C VAL A 38 -19.46 1.60 -6.71
N ALA A 39 -19.39 0.31 -6.35
CA ALA A 39 -18.17 -0.34 -5.85
C ALA A 39 -17.00 -0.30 -6.86
N THR A 40 -17.27 -0.52 -8.15
CA THR A 40 -16.24 -0.40 -9.19
C THR A 40 -15.76 1.04 -9.31
N LYS A 41 -16.68 2.01 -9.30
CA LYS A 41 -16.34 3.43 -9.38
C LYS A 41 -15.55 3.93 -8.16
N THR A 42 -15.86 3.45 -6.94
CA THR A 42 -15.05 3.75 -5.75
C THR A 42 -13.68 3.09 -5.83
N LYS A 43 -13.58 1.84 -6.32
CA LYS A 43 -12.29 1.16 -6.51
C LYS A 43 -11.40 1.89 -7.52
N GLU A 44 -11.96 2.34 -8.64
CA GLU A 44 -11.24 3.11 -9.65
C GLU A 44 -10.75 4.46 -9.13
N LYS A 45 -11.60 5.20 -8.39
CA LYS A 45 -11.20 6.44 -7.72
C LYS A 45 -10.11 6.22 -6.68
N LEU A 46 -10.20 5.14 -5.89
CA LEU A 46 -9.18 4.81 -4.90
C LEU A 46 -7.85 4.47 -5.58
N LYS A 47 -7.90 3.71 -6.68
CA LYS A 47 -6.73 3.39 -7.49
C LYS A 47 -6.08 4.65 -8.04
N SER A 48 -6.86 5.57 -8.63
CA SER A 48 -6.29 6.80 -9.20
C SER A 48 -5.66 7.71 -8.14
N ILE A 49 -6.25 7.80 -6.94
CA ILE A 49 -5.67 8.52 -5.81
C ILE A 49 -4.34 7.88 -5.38
N LYS A 50 -4.30 6.54 -5.26
CA LYS A 50 -3.08 5.80 -4.93
C LYS A 50 -2.00 6.05 -5.98
N ASP A 51 -2.32 5.91 -7.26
CA ASP A 51 -1.37 6.05 -8.36
C ASP A 51 -0.78 7.47 -8.41
N SER A 52 -1.62 8.50 -8.24
CA SER A 52 -1.19 9.91 -8.15
C SER A 52 -0.26 10.17 -6.96
N PHE A 53 -0.60 9.59 -5.80
CA PHE A 53 0.23 9.70 -4.61
C PHE A 53 1.59 9.01 -4.78
N MET A 54 1.61 7.78 -5.34
CA MET A 54 2.86 7.06 -5.61
C MET A 54 3.74 7.81 -6.62
N ALA A 55 3.14 8.43 -7.64
CA ALA A 55 3.87 9.29 -8.58
C ALA A 55 4.53 10.47 -7.86
N THR A 56 3.82 11.09 -6.91
CA THR A 56 4.35 12.20 -6.09
C THR A 56 5.49 11.75 -5.18
N ILE A 57 5.41 10.56 -4.56
CA ILE A 57 6.52 10.01 -3.77
C ILE A 57 7.73 9.77 -4.68
N LYS A 58 7.53 9.14 -5.84
CA LYS A 58 8.61 8.80 -6.77
C LYS A 58 9.38 10.05 -7.19
N THR A 59 8.69 11.14 -7.54
CA THR A 59 9.35 12.40 -7.93
C THR A 59 10.11 13.06 -6.78
N LYS A 60 9.59 12.98 -5.55
CA LYS A 60 10.31 13.50 -4.39
C LYS A 60 11.51 12.64 -4.00
N LEU A 61 11.41 11.31 -4.08
CA LEU A 61 12.53 10.39 -3.86
C LEU A 61 13.66 10.61 -4.88
N THR A 62 13.32 10.80 -6.16
CA THR A 62 14.34 11.11 -7.18
C THR A 62 15.01 12.46 -6.94
N SER A 63 14.26 13.47 -6.50
CA SER A 63 14.83 14.76 -6.08
C SER A 63 15.79 14.60 -4.89
N LEU A 64 15.39 13.86 -3.86
CA LEU A 64 16.24 13.58 -2.69
C LEU A 64 17.50 12.81 -3.09
N LYS A 65 17.38 11.78 -3.94
CA LYS A 65 18.52 11.05 -4.52
C LYS A 65 19.50 12.01 -5.18
N SER A 66 19.01 12.97 -5.97
CA SER A 66 19.87 13.96 -6.62
C SER A 66 20.61 14.87 -5.62
N LYS A 67 19.95 15.30 -4.54
CA LYS A 67 20.57 16.11 -3.46
C LYS A 67 21.65 15.31 -2.72
N ILE A 68 21.37 14.06 -2.38
CA ILE A 68 22.31 13.16 -1.72
C ILE A 68 23.52 12.90 -2.61
N MET A 69 23.30 12.58 -3.88
CA MET A 69 24.39 12.37 -4.85
C MET A 69 25.29 13.61 -4.98
N LYS A 70 24.72 14.82 -4.95
CA LYS A 70 25.52 16.06 -4.94
C LYS A 70 26.38 16.19 -3.68
N LYS A 71 25.85 15.83 -2.50
CA LYS A 71 26.60 15.84 -1.23
C LYS A 71 27.66 14.75 -1.14
N LEU A 72 27.41 13.58 -1.75
CA LEU A 72 28.33 12.44 -1.78
C LEU A 72 29.40 12.56 -2.87
N ARG A 73 29.40 13.62 -3.68
CA ARG A 73 30.47 13.85 -4.67
C ARG A 73 31.80 14.01 -3.94
N LEU A 74 32.71 13.08 -4.20
CA LEU A 74 34.05 13.09 -3.64
C LEU A 74 34.93 14.10 -4.39
N THR A 75 35.80 14.77 -3.64
CA THR A 75 36.92 15.52 -4.23
C THR A 75 37.98 14.55 -4.76
N LYS A 76 38.84 14.98 -5.69
CA LYS A 76 39.93 14.13 -6.22
C LYS A 76 40.77 13.48 -5.11
N LYS A 77 41.14 14.25 -4.09
CA LYS A 77 41.91 13.76 -2.94
C LYS A 77 41.18 12.69 -2.13
N GLN A 78 39.86 12.82 -1.95
CA GLN A 78 39.05 11.83 -1.24
C GLN A 78 38.87 10.55 -2.07
N GLN A 79 38.76 10.68 -3.40
CA GLN A 79 38.71 9.53 -4.30
C GLN A 79 40.02 8.74 -4.23
N GLU A 80 41.17 9.42 -4.31
CA GLU A 80 42.49 8.77 -4.21
C GLU A 80 42.70 8.07 -2.85
N ASP A 81 42.20 8.63 -1.74
CA ASP A 81 42.24 7.98 -0.42
C ASP A 81 41.31 6.76 -0.35
N LEU A 82 40.12 6.85 -0.97
CA LEU A 82 39.19 5.73 -1.07
C LEU A 82 39.80 4.57 -1.85
N ASP A 83 40.38 4.85 -3.02
CA ASP A 83 40.96 3.83 -3.90
C ASP A 83 42.09 3.05 -3.19
N LYS A 84 42.97 3.75 -2.47
CA LYS A 84 44.01 3.11 -1.63
C LYS A 84 43.46 2.22 -0.52
N ARG A 85 42.32 2.60 0.07
CA ARG A 85 41.67 1.77 1.10
C ARG A 85 40.99 0.55 0.48
N MET A 86 40.39 0.71 -0.70
CA MET A 86 39.73 -0.36 -1.44
C MET A 86 40.70 -1.43 -1.92
N GLU A 87 41.97 -1.10 -2.20
CA GLU A 87 43.02 -2.11 -2.50
C GLU A 87 43.20 -3.14 -1.38
N ASN A 88 42.93 -2.76 -0.13
CA ASN A 88 43.04 -3.65 1.02
C ASN A 88 41.74 -4.41 1.32
N VAL A 89 40.66 -4.11 0.60
CA VAL A 89 39.36 -4.79 0.77
C VAL A 89 39.35 -6.02 -0.11
N THR A 90 39.33 -7.19 0.52
CA THR A 90 39.18 -8.45 -0.21
C THR A 90 37.75 -8.53 -0.77
N GLU A 91 37.63 -8.79 -2.07
CA GLU A 91 36.33 -9.02 -2.69
C GLU A 91 35.71 -10.30 -2.12
N ILE A 92 34.56 -10.17 -1.47
CA ILE A 92 33.80 -11.31 -0.98
C ILE A 92 33.02 -11.85 -2.16
N LYS A 93 33.42 -13.03 -2.66
CA LYS A 93 32.60 -13.76 -3.63
C LYS A 93 31.31 -14.21 -2.96
N HIS A 94 30.21 -13.59 -3.35
CA HIS A 94 28.88 -14.05 -3.01
C HIS A 94 28.45 -15.10 -4.04
N ASP A 95 28.31 -16.35 -3.60
CA ASP A 95 27.67 -17.39 -4.40
C ASP A 95 26.18 -17.03 -4.53
N HIS A 96 25.78 -16.54 -5.71
CA HIS A 96 24.41 -16.11 -5.96
C HIS A 96 23.52 -17.33 -6.12
N ARG A 97 22.70 -17.61 -5.09
CA ARG A 97 21.79 -18.77 -5.11
C ARG A 97 20.51 -18.46 -5.87
N ASN A 98 20.03 -17.22 -5.79
CA ASN A 98 18.78 -16.81 -6.42
C ASN A 98 19.05 -15.94 -7.67
N PRO A 99 18.42 -16.25 -8.83
CA PRO A 99 18.51 -15.41 -10.03
C PRO A 99 17.99 -13.97 -9.80
N MET A 100 17.09 -13.75 -8.84
CA MET A 100 16.62 -12.42 -8.42
C MET A 100 17.58 -11.72 -7.44
N GLY A 101 18.70 -12.34 -7.12
CA GLY A 101 19.66 -11.86 -6.12
C GLY A 101 19.30 -12.33 -4.71
N ASP A 102 20.29 -12.27 -3.84
CA ASP A 102 20.20 -12.84 -2.49
C ASP A 102 19.94 -11.79 -1.42
N SER A 103 20.08 -10.50 -1.75
CA SER A 103 19.69 -9.40 -0.87
C SER A 103 18.34 -8.81 -1.25
N ILE A 104 17.63 -8.25 -0.27
CA ILE A 104 16.37 -7.52 -0.50
C ILE A 104 16.58 -6.37 -1.49
N PHE A 105 17.75 -5.73 -1.46
CA PHE A 105 18.12 -4.66 -2.38
C PHE A 105 18.17 -5.17 -3.83
N ASP A 106 18.80 -6.32 -4.06
CA ASP A 106 18.89 -6.92 -5.40
C ASP A 106 17.52 -7.34 -5.92
N VAL A 107 16.72 -7.99 -5.07
CA VAL A 107 15.37 -8.44 -5.41
C VAL A 107 14.48 -7.26 -5.76
N ASN A 108 14.48 -6.20 -4.95
CA ASN A 108 13.65 -5.02 -5.16
C ASN A 108 14.14 -4.16 -6.33
N ALA A 109 15.44 -4.15 -6.61
CA ALA A 109 16.00 -3.51 -7.79
C ALA A 109 15.61 -4.25 -9.07
N LYS A 110 15.76 -5.58 -9.12
CA LYS A 110 15.37 -6.41 -10.27
C LYS A 110 13.86 -6.41 -10.51
N SER A 111 13.07 -6.25 -9.45
CA SER A 111 11.60 -6.14 -9.53
C SER A 111 11.09 -4.72 -9.88
N ASP A 112 11.99 -3.76 -10.14
CA ASP A 112 11.67 -2.35 -10.44
C ASP A 112 10.81 -1.62 -9.37
N VAL A 113 10.89 -2.08 -8.11
CA VAL A 113 10.17 -1.44 -6.98
C VAL A 113 11.08 -0.57 -6.13
N ALA A 114 12.40 -0.73 -6.22
CA ALA A 114 13.39 -0.02 -5.40
C ALA A 114 13.25 1.51 -5.46
N GLY A 115 12.91 2.08 -6.62
CA GLY A 115 12.74 3.53 -6.77
C GLY A 115 11.50 4.12 -6.07
N THR A 116 10.60 3.26 -5.61
CA THR A 116 9.33 3.62 -4.95
C THR A 116 9.39 3.41 -3.44
N LEU A 117 10.37 2.67 -2.95
CA LEU A 117 10.58 2.34 -1.54
C LEU A 117 11.69 3.21 -0.95
N TYR A 118 11.48 3.70 0.26
CA TYR A 118 12.53 4.37 1.02
C TYR A 118 13.59 3.34 1.44
N GLN A 119 14.86 3.65 1.18
CA GLN A 119 15.98 2.70 1.36
C GLN A 119 15.74 1.34 0.67
N SER A 120 14.95 1.33 -0.40
CA SER A 120 14.64 0.14 -1.22
C SER A 120 13.81 -0.95 -0.54
N ASP A 121 13.39 -0.83 0.72
CA ASP A 121 12.66 -1.87 1.44
C ASP A 121 11.48 -1.36 2.30
N ILE A 122 11.41 -0.05 2.57
CA ILE A 122 10.36 0.54 3.41
C ILE A 122 9.36 1.31 2.55
N MET A 123 8.08 0.93 2.65
CA MET A 123 6.98 1.73 2.09
C MET A 123 6.56 2.80 3.10
N LEU A 124 6.69 4.08 2.72
CA LEU A 124 6.33 5.20 3.57
C LEU A 124 4.85 5.55 3.46
N SER A 125 4.25 5.96 4.57
CA SER A 125 2.99 6.69 4.55
C SER A 125 3.17 8.08 3.96
N ARG A 126 2.07 8.74 3.59
CA ARG A 126 2.08 10.12 3.08
C ARG A 126 2.74 11.10 4.05
N GLN A 127 2.39 10.99 5.32
CA GLN A 127 2.90 11.88 6.35
C GLN A 127 4.40 11.68 6.55
N GLN A 128 4.84 10.42 6.70
CA GLN A 128 6.26 10.08 6.84
C GLN A 128 7.09 10.56 5.65
N ALA A 129 6.57 10.38 4.43
CA ALA A 129 7.26 10.84 3.24
C ALA A 129 7.46 12.36 3.28
N MET A 130 6.42 13.13 3.63
CA MET A 130 6.52 14.59 3.73
C MET A 130 7.54 15.04 4.77
N GLU A 131 7.52 14.46 5.98
CA GLU A 131 8.49 14.77 7.05
C GLU A 131 9.94 14.55 6.60
N ILE A 132 10.24 13.40 5.99
CA ILE A 132 11.60 13.08 5.51
C ILE A 132 12.05 14.01 4.37
N PHE A 133 11.13 14.52 3.55
CA PHE A 133 11.48 15.40 2.44
C PHE A 133 11.78 16.84 2.89
N ASP A 134 11.14 17.30 3.96
CA ASP A 134 11.26 18.67 4.45
C ASP A 134 12.51 18.85 5.32
N GLU A 135 12.96 17.81 6.03
CA GLU A 135 14.20 17.81 6.81
C GLU A 135 15.24 16.81 6.26
N PRO A 136 16.04 17.21 5.23
CA PRO A 136 17.09 16.37 4.67
C PRO A 136 18.33 16.34 5.59
N GLY A 137 18.21 15.66 6.73
CA GLY A 137 19.24 15.40 7.74
C GLY A 137 19.03 14.04 8.39
N ARG A 138 20.12 13.38 8.82
CA ARG A 138 20.02 12.11 9.54
C ARG A 138 19.67 12.39 11.00
N ASP A 139 18.43 12.75 11.28
CA ASP A 139 17.92 12.56 12.63
C ASP A 139 17.86 11.05 12.91
N LYS A 140 18.17 10.66 14.15
CA LYS A 140 18.08 9.25 14.56
C LYS A 140 16.71 8.74 14.12
N ARG A 141 16.67 7.59 13.44
CA ARG A 141 15.43 6.90 13.08
C ARG A 141 14.58 6.80 14.34
N GLN A 142 13.54 7.62 14.45
CA GLN A 142 12.56 7.50 15.50
C GLN A 142 11.40 6.65 14.97
N ALA A 143 10.77 5.90 15.86
CA ALA A 143 9.47 5.34 15.54
C ALA A 143 8.53 6.48 15.13
N PHE A 144 7.81 6.30 14.02
CA PHE A 144 6.82 7.27 13.59
C PHE A 144 5.76 7.40 14.68
N LYS A 145 5.55 8.63 15.14
CA LYS A 145 4.52 8.98 16.13
C LYS A 145 3.53 9.89 15.44
N ASP A 146 2.37 9.33 15.08
CA ASP A 146 1.27 10.17 14.63
C ASP A 146 0.58 10.85 15.81
N HIS A 147 -0.41 11.68 15.49
CA HIS A 147 -1.19 12.41 16.48
C HIS A 147 -2.02 11.50 17.41
N ASN A 148 -2.20 10.23 17.06
CA ASN A 148 -2.95 9.25 17.85
C ASN A 148 -2.03 8.35 18.69
N TYR A 149 -0.70 8.52 18.60
CA TYR A 149 0.24 7.75 19.39
C TYR A 149 -0.09 7.84 20.89
N PRO A 150 -0.10 6.73 21.65
CA PRO A 150 0.34 5.38 21.26
C PRO A 150 -0.76 4.48 20.69
N LEU A 151 -1.98 4.96 20.44
CA LEU A 151 -3.11 4.11 19.99
C LEU A 151 -2.90 3.47 18.61
N THR A 152 -1.88 3.90 17.87
CA THR A 152 -1.52 3.42 16.54
C THR A 152 -0.33 2.44 16.54
N ILE A 153 0.17 2.08 17.73
CA ILE A 153 1.06 0.93 17.88
C ILE A 153 0.24 -0.35 18.07
N TRP A 154 0.84 -1.48 17.75
CA TRP A 154 0.29 -2.81 18.05
C TRP A 154 0.28 -3.01 19.58
N GLN A 155 -0.90 -2.97 20.20
CA GLN A 155 -1.05 -3.10 21.65
C GLN A 155 -0.97 -4.58 22.09
N ASP A 156 -1.76 -5.44 21.45
CA ASP A 156 -1.89 -6.87 21.81
C ASP A 156 -1.51 -7.76 20.62
N GLY A 157 -0.31 -7.54 20.09
CA GLY A 157 0.22 -8.27 18.93
C GLY A 157 -0.31 -7.77 17.59
N VAL A 158 -0.01 -8.54 16.53
CA VAL A 158 -0.32 -8.19 15.14
C VAL A 158 -1.26 -9.23 14.56
N TYR A 159 -2.43 -8.80 14.12
CA TYR A 159 -3.32 -9.64 13.33
C TYR A 159 -2.75 -9.78 11.92
N PHE A 160 -2.55 -11.00 11.47
CA PHE A 160 -2.05 -11.30 10.13
C PHE A 160 -2.88 -12.40 9.49
N HIS A 161 -2.84 -12.42 8.16
CA HIS A 161 -3.37 -13.50 7.34
C HIS A 161 -2.42 -13.72 6.17
N PHE A 162 -2.32 -14.95 5.70
CA PHE A 162 -1.62 -15.25 4.45
C PHE A 162 -2.61 -15.13 3.30
N HIS A 163 -2.24 -14.36 2.28
CA HIS A 163 -3.01 -14.30 1.04
C HIS A 163 -2.92 -15.64 0.32
N GLU A 164 -3.93 -16.00 -0.49
CA GLU A 164 -3.99 -17.28 -1.21
C GLU A 164 -2.74 -17.54 -2.08
N THR A 165 -2.12 -16.47 -2.58
CA THR A 165 -0.89 -16.53 -3.38
C THR A 165 0.38 -16.84 -2.59
N ALA A 166 0.32 -16.92 -1.26
CA ALA A 166 1.48 -17.20 -0.41
C ALA A 166 1.77 -18.70 -0.25
N GLY A 167 0.85 -19.58 -0.69
CA GLY A 167 0.90 -21.03 -0.44
C GLY A 167 1.30 -21.90 -1.63
N ASN A 168 1.98 -21.37 -2.65
CA ASN A 168 2.48 -22.16 -3.78
C ASN A 168 3.88 -22.71 -3.53
#